data_AF-A0A3F2RQ32-F1
#
_entry.id   AF-A0A3F2RQ32-F1
#
_cell.length_a   1.000
_cell.length_b   1.000
_cell.length_c   1.000
_cell.angle_alpha   90.00
_cell.angle_beta   90.00
_cell.angle_gamma   90.00
#
_symmetry.space_group_name_H-M   'P 1'
#
loop_
_entity.id
_entity.type
_entity.pdbx_description
1 polymer ?
#
loop_
_entity_poly.entity_id
_entity_poly.type
_entity_poly.pdbx_seq_one_letter_code
_entity_poly.pdbx_strand_id
1 'polypeptide(L)'
;MSPTAVPETHYELIRDAIFDNDRARVAELLVIPGVDVDHFDAGGQTMLHLACFWGRMDLAKVLLAAGASLKTKNAAGCTALDLATHWGHSAVAEVIRLRGGSSVWEDKLGAMQVELEDLTLRAEYVEKQNSEKQRRLDEMTKELHAVQTQLAEERSAHTLTINTLQRARQKHTNQRELNQQLMHERDSLVEKLKASMVALANSEKANERAKEGMTALKAHRDDILGQMQESVKKQEEAAHNWQHAEAAAAMADSQRNFAFSERDQLYRAQKATLSDLLVTTERLGAAEQELMTLKTDLAEHIFEMKRGQRSQKHAARAIASRSHFALEQQM
;
A
#
# COMPACT_ATOMS: atom_id res chain seq x y z
N MET A 1 -31.06 -2.94 -142.20
CA MET A 1 -31.12 -3.15 -140.74
C MET A 1 -31.78 -1.92 -140.15
N SER A 2 -33.11 -1.99 -140.04
CA SER A 2 -33.99 -0.90 -139.65
C SER A 2 -34.51 -1.20 -138.25
N PRO A 3 -34.39 -0.26 -137.29
CA PRO A 3 -35.09 -0.33 -136.02
C PRO A 3 -36.52 0.13 -136.27
N THR A 4 -37.47 -0.80 -136.41
CA THR A 4 -38.89 -0.42 -136.41
C THR A 4 -39.34 -0.24 -134.98
N ALA A 5 -39.05 0.93 -134.44
CA ALA A 5 -39.74 1.47 -133.28
C ALA A 5 -41.25 1.39 -133.56
N VAL A 6 -41.97 0.62 -132.74
CA VAL A 6 -43.42 0.76 -132.64
C VAL A 6 -43.64 2.19 -132.16
N PRO A 7 -44.39 3.04 -132.88
CA PRO A 7 -44.46 4.45 -132.53
C PRO A 7 -45.15 4.57 -131.17
N GLU A 8 -44.69 5.53 -130.36
CA GLU A 8 -45.28 5.99 -129.09
C GLU A 8 -46.83 6.11 -129.17
N THR A 9 -47.37 6.24 -130.39
CA THR A 9 -48.80 6.20 -130.73
C THR A 9 -49.57 5.00 -130.19
N HIS A 10 -49.05 3.76 -130.16
CA HIS A 10 -49.89 2.61 -129.72
C HIS A 10 -50.09 2.61 -128.21
N TYR A 11 -49.05 2.95 -127.44
CA TYR A 11 -49.17 3.15 -126.01
C TYR A 11 -50.07 4.34 -125.70
N GLU A 12 -49.91 5.46 -126.40
CA GLU A 12 -50.79 6.63 -126.24
C GLU A 12 -52.25 6.29 -126.55
N LEU A 13 -52.51 5.51 -127.60
CA LEU A 13 -53.87 5.05 -127.95
C LEU A 13 -54.47 4.15 -126.87
N ILE A 14 -53.68 3.25 -126.27
CA ILE A 14 -54.15 2.39 -125.16
C ILE A 14 -54.32 3.22 -123.89
N ARG A 15 -53.40 4.15 -123.58
CA ARG A 15 -53.49 5.08 -122.46
C ARG A 15 -54.76 5.92 -122.54
N ASP A 16 -55.05 6.50 -123.71
CA ASP A 16 -56.26 7.28 -123.95
C ASP A 16 -57.51 6.40 -123.84
N ALA A 17 -57.48 5.17 -124.38
CA ALA A 17 -58.58 4.22 -124.21
C ALA A 17 -58.81 3.81 -122.74
N ILE A 18 -57.75 3.70 -121.92
CA ILE A 18 -57.86 3.43 -120.48
C ILE A 18 -58.45 4.65 -119.75
N PHE A 19 -58.06 5.86 -120.14
CA PHE A 19 -58.62 7.11 -119.62
C PHE A 19 -60.13 7.21 -119.91
N ASP A 20 -60.51 6.96 -121.17
CA ASP A 20 -61.90 6.93 -121.67
C ASP A 20 -62.72 5.74 -121.14
N ASN A 21 -62.08 4.81 -120.44
CA ASN A 21 -62.67 3.58 -119.90
C ASN A 21 -63.26 2.64 -120.98
N ASP A 22 -62.63 2.60 -122.17
CA ASP A 22 -63.08 1.78 -123.29
C ASP A 22 -62.42 0.40 -123.29
N ARG A 23 -63.13 -0.58 -122.73
CA ARG A 23 -62.66 -1.98 -122.67
C ARG A 23 -62.51 -2.63 -124.03
N ALA A 24 -63.39 -2.36 -124.97
CA ALA A 24 -63.36 -3.01 -126.27
C ALA A 24 -62.11 -2.55 -127.04
N ARG A 25 -61.86 -1.24 -127.03
CA ARG A 25 -60.69 -0.64 -127.66
C ARG A 25 -59.38 -1.09 -127.02
N VAL A 26 -59.31 -1.18 -125.69
CA VAL A 26 -58.12 -1.73 -125.01
C VAL A 26 -57.89 -3.19 -125.42
N ALA A 27 -58.93 -4.03 -125.46
CA ALA A 27 -58.78 -5.44 -125.85
C ALA A 27 -58.35 -5.61 -127.32
N GLU A 28 -58.88 -4.80 -128.23
CA GLU A 28 -58.49 -4.81 -129.65
C GLU A 28 -57.03 -4.40 -129.85
N LEU A 29 -56.59 -3.32 -129.17
CA LEU A 29 -55.23 -2.81 -129.29
C LEU A 29 -54.20 -3.77 -128.68
N LEU A 30 -54.52 -4.50 -127.62
CA LEU A 30 -53.62 -5.47 -126.98
C LEU A 30 -53.38 -6.73 -127.83
N VAL A 31 -54.24 -7.03 -128.81
CA VAL A 31 -54.08 -8.20 -129.72
C VAL A 31 -53.12 -7.89 -130.88
N ILE A 32 -52.79 -6.61 -131.11
CA ILE A 32 -51.88 -6.20 -132.17
C ILE A 32 -50.47 -6.76 -131.89
N PRO A 33 -49.87 -7.50 -132.83
CA PRO A 33 -48.52 -8.03 -132.65
C PRO A 33 -47.51 -6.92 -132.37
N GLY A 34 -46.72 -7.07 -131.30
CA GLY A 34 -45.67 -6.13 -130.90
C GLY A 34 -46.08 -5.11 -129.83
N VAL A 35 -47.31 -5.16 -129.31
CA VAL A 35 -47.71 -4.37 -128.14
C VAL A 35 -47.15 -5.01 -126.87
N ASP A 36 -46.35 -4.25 -126.12
CA ASP A 36 -45.86 -4.63 -124.80
C ASP A 36 -46.84 -4.10 -123.73
N VAL A 37 -47.44 -5.02 -122.97
CA VAL A 37 -48.43 -4.71 -121.92
C VAL A 37 -47.78 -3.99 -120.74
N ASP A 38 -46.48 -4.22 -120.52
CA ASP A 38 -45.70 -3.60 -119.47
C ASP A 38 -44.93 -2.35 -119.96
N HIS A 39 -45.22 -1.86 -121.17
CA HIS A 39 -44.72 -0.57 -121.63
C HIS A 39 -45.13 0.54 -120.65
N PHE A 40 -44.22 1.48 -120.42
CA PHE A 40 -44.36 2.52 -119.41
C PHE A 40 -44.14 3.92 -119.97
N ASP A 41 -44.80 4.91 -119.37
CA ASP A 41 -44.59 6.32 -119.70
C ASP A 41 -43.34 6.92 -119.01
N ALA A 42 -43.10 8.21 -119.23
CA ALA A 42 -41.99 8.95 -118.60
C ALA A 42 -42.03 8.94 -117.06
N GLY A 43 -43.19 8.66 -116.44
CA GLY A 43 -43.36 8.48 -115.00
C GLY A 43 -43.20 7.03 -114.53
N GLY A 44 -42.82 6.11 -115.44
CA GLY A 44 -42.75 4.68 -115.18
C GLY A 44 -44.11 4.02 -114.99
N GLN A 45 -45.22 4.66 -115.34
CA GLN A 45 -46.55 4.07 -115.20
C GLN A 45 -46.80 3.09 -116.33
N THR A 46 -47.07 1.83 -115.99
CA THR A 46 -47.60 0.87 -116.96
C THR A 46 -49.10 1.06 -117.16
N MET A 47 -49.65 0.44 -118.20
CA MET A 47 -51.10 0.42 -118.44
C MET A 47 -51.89 -0.05 -117.19
N LEU A 48 -51.34 -1.03 -116.45
CA LEU A 48 -51.96 -1.52 -115.23
C LEU A 48 -51.93 -0.47 -114.11
N HIS A 49 -50.85 0.30 -113.97
CA HIS A 49 -50.80 1.41 -113.00
C HIS A 49 -51.89 2.44 -113.27
N LEU A 50 -52.10 2.80 -114.55
CA LEU A 50 -53.12 3.76 -114.97
C LEU A 50 -54.54 3.25 -114.71
N ALA A 51 -54.82 1.99 -115.06
CA ALA A 51 -56.10 1.36 -114.75
C ALA A 51 -56.39 1.32 -113.25
N CYS A 52 -55.36 1.09 -112.42
CA CYS A 52 -55.46 1.09 -110.97
C CYS A 52 -55.64 2.48 -110.37
N PHE A 53 -54.94 3.48 -110.90
CA PHE A 53 -55.05 4.88 -110.50
C PHE A 53 -56.47 5.41 -110.71
N TRP A 54 -57.08 5.10 -111.86
CA TRP A 54 -58.46 5.50 -112.19
C TRP A 54 -59.54 4.53 -111.69
N GLY A 55 -59.16 3.42 -111.03
CA GLY A 55 -60.12 2.45 -110.49
C GLY A 55 -60.90 1.66 -111.55
N ARG A 56 -60.35 1.51 -112.76
CA ARG A 56 -61.01 0.83 -113.89
C ARG A 56 -60.90 -0.69 -113.75
N MET A 57 -61.79 -1.27 -112.95
CA MET A 57 -61.83 -2.71 -112.66
C MET A 57 -61.78 -3.61 -113.89
N ASP A 58 -62.65 -3.36 -114.87
CA ASP A 58 -62.74 -4.26 -116.04
C ASP A 58 -61.51 -4.16 -116.95
N LEU A 59 -60.90 -2.98 -117.03
CA LEU A 59 -59.63 -2.78 -117.72
C LEU A 59 -58.47 -3.42 -116.99
N ALA A 60 -58.41 -3.30 -115.66
CA ALA A 60 -57.42 -3.99 -114.85
C ALA A 60 -57.51 -5.51 -115.07
N LYS A 61 -58.71 -6.10 -115.11
CA LYS A 61 -58.88 -7.53 -115.43
C LYS A 61 -58.38 -7.90 -116.82
N VAL A 62 -58.64 -7.08 -117.84
CA VAL A 62 -58.15 -7.32 -119.22
C VAL A 62 -56.63 -7.25 -119.27
N LEU A 63 -56.01 -6.25 -118.64
CA LEU A 63 -54.56 -6.10 -118.58
C LEU A 63 -53.89 -7.25 -117.82
N LEU A 64 -54.48 -7.68 -116.70
CA LEU A 64 -54.01 -8.86 -115.96
C LEU A 64 -54.16 -10.15 -116.77
N ALA A 65 -55.23 -10.29 -117.54
CA ALA A 65 -55.42 -11.44 -118.45
C ALA A 65 -54.42 -11.42 -119.61
N ALA A 66 -54.00 -10.24 -120.05
CA ALA A 66 -52.95 -10.05 -121.06
C ALA A 66 -51.53 -10.24 -120.52
N GLY A 67 -51.36 -10.52 -119.22
CA GLY A 67 -50.07 -10.82 -118.61
C GLY A 67 -49.32 -9.62 -118.02
N ALA A 68 -50.02 -8.50 -117.74
CA ALA A 68 -49.41 -7.34 -117.08
C ALA A 68 -48.71 -7.74 -115.76
N SER A 69 -47.49 -7.23 -115.56
CA SER A 69 -46.69 -7.51 -114.37
C SER A 69 -47.27 -6.80 -113.13
N LEU A 70 -47.46 -7.59 -112.08
CA LEU A 70 -47.93 -7.12 -110.77
C LEU A 70 -46.83 -6.53 -109.89
N LYS A 71 -45.56 -6.76 -110.25
CA LYS A 71 -44.39 -6.40 -109.44
C LYS A 71 -43.65 -5.17 -109.97
N THR A 72 -44.05 -4.67 -111.14
CA THR A 72 -43.42 -3.48 -111.74
C THR A 72 -43.69 -2.28 -110.85
N LYS A 73 -42.66 -1.46 -110.66
CA LYS A 73 -42.72 -0.23 -109.88
C LYS A 73 -42.59 0.96 -110.82
N ASN A 74 -43.44 1.95 -110.62
CA ASN A 74 -43.31 3.22 -111.31
C ASN A 74 -42.12 4.05 -110.76
N ALA A 75 -41.89 5.25 -111.31
CA ALA A 75 -40.77 6.11 -110.89
C ALA A 75 -40.84 6.53 -109.40
N ALA A 76 -42.02 6.50 -108.78
CA ALA A 76 -42.21 6.75 -107.35
C ALA A 76 -41.95 5.50 -106.48
N GLY A 77 -41.62 4.36 -107.09
CA GLY A 77 -41.40 3.09 -106.40
C GLY A 77 -42.70 2.38 -106.00
N CYS A 78 -43.86 2.83 -106.49
CA CYS A 78 -45.17 2.25 -106.20
C CYS A 78 -45.53 1.20 -107.26
N THR A 79 -46.15 0.11 -106.81
CA THR A 79 -46.79 -0.89 -107.68
C THR A 79 -48.20 -0.46 -108.08
N ALA A 80 -48.80 -1.18 -109.04
CA ALA A 80 -50.20 -0.99 -109.38
C ALA A 80 -51.15 -1.21 -108.19
N LEU A 81 -50.81 -2.15 -107.27
CA LEU A 81 -51.56 -2.36 -106.03
C LEU A 81 -51.47 -1.14 -105.10
N ASP A 82 -50.28 -0.56 -104.94
CA ASP A 82 -50.08 0.66 -104.13
C ASP A 82 -50.94 1.83 -104.61
N LEU A 83 -51.10 1.97 -105.93
CA LEU A 83 -51.97 3.00 -106.50
C LEU A 83 -53.45 2.70 -106.24
N ALA A 84 -53.89 1.46 -106.47
CA ALA A 84 -55.28 1.07 -106.22
C ALA A 84 -55.67 1.27 -104.74
N THR A 85 -54.79 0.94 -103.80
CA THR A 85 -55.04 1.11 -102.35
C THR A 85 -55.00 2.58 -101.95
N HIS A 86 -53.99 3.34 -102.40
CA HIS A 86 -53.85 4.77 -102.10
C HIS A 86 -55.07 5.59 -102.54
N TRP A 87 -55.62 5.29 -103.72
CA TRP A 87 -56.78 5.99 -104.26
C TRP A 87 -58.13 5.37 -103.83
N GLY A 88 -58.12 4.39 -102.94
CA GLY A 88 -59.34 3.82 -102.33
C GLY A 88 -60.11 2.83 -103.21
N HIS A 89 -59.52 2.38 -104.32
CA HIS A 89 -60.12 1.42 -105.26
C HIS A 89 -60.04 -0.02 -104.75
N SER A 90 -60.68 -0.27 -103.61
CA SER A 90 -60.59 -1.51 -102.84
C SER A 90 -60.90 -2.77 -103.65
N ALA A 91 -61.88 -2.70 -104.55
CA ALA A 91 -62.21 -3.83 -105.42
C ALA A 91 -61.04 -4.19 -106.36
N VAL A 92 -60.42 -3.18 -107.00
CA VAL A 92 -59.29 -3.38 -107.92
C VAL A 92 -58.07 -3.89 -107.15
N ALA A 93 -57.80 -3.30 -105.98
CA ALA A 93 -56.75 -3.73 -105.08
C ALA A 93 -56.90 -5.21 -104.69
N GLU A 94 -58.12 -5.65 -104.34
CA GLU A 94 -58.38 -7.03 -103.96
C GLU A 94 -58.16 -8.01 -105.12
N VAL A 95 -58.58 -7.64 -106.34
CA VAL A 95 -58.31 -8.47 -107.53
C VAL A 95 -56.81 -8.64 -107.78
N ILE A 96 -56.03 -7.57 -107.60
CA ILE A 96 -54.57 -7.62 -107.77
C ILE A 96 -53.91 -8.45 -106.67
N ARG A 97 -54.35 -8.29 -105.42
CA ARG A 97 -53.89 -9.09 -104.27
C ARG A 97 -54.17 -10.58 -104.48
N LEU A 98 -55.38 -10.94 -104.90
CA LEU A 98 -55.76 -12.33 -105.21
C LEU A 98 -54.95 -12.93 -106.37
N ARG A 99 -54.46 -12.10 -107.30
CA ARG A 99 -53.57 -12.51 -108.39
C ARG A 99 -52.09 -12.55 -107.98
N GLY A 100 -51.78 -12.26 -106.71
CA GLY A 100 -50.41 -12.32 -106.16
C GLY A 100 -49.61 -11.04 -106.31
N GLY A 101 -50.26 -9.89 -106.52
CA GLY A 101 -49.61 -8.59 -106.43
C GLY A 101 -49.32 -8.23 -104.98
N SER A 102 -48.14 -7.67 -104.71
CA SER A 102 -47.74 -7.18 -103.38
C SER A 102 -47.55 -5.67 -103.40
N SER A 103 -47.95 -5.03 -102.32
CA SER A 103 -47.71 -3.60 -102.07
C SER A 103 -46.32 -3.43 -101.46
N VAL A 104 -45.59 -2.41 -101.90
CA VAL A 104 -44.27 -2.09 -101.31
C VAL A 104 -44.42 -1.68 -99.84
N TRP A 105 -45.56 -1.11 -99.48
CA TRP A 105 -45.86 -0.75 -98.10
C TRP A 105 -46.23 -1.96 -97.25
N GLU A 106 -46.95 -2.95 -97.81
CA GLU A 106 -47.22 -4.22 -97.13
C GLU A 106 -45.91 -4.98 -96.83
N ASP A 107 -44.99 -5.06 -97.80
CA ASP A 107 -43.67 -5.69 -97.61
C ASP A 107 -42.83 -4.96 -96.53
N LYS A 108 -42.78 -3.62 -96.59
CA LYS A 108 -42.05 -2.81 -95.60
C LYS A 108 -42.65 -2.92 -94.21
N LEU A 109 -43.98 -2.95 -94.12
CA LEU A 109 -44.69 -3.08 -92.85
C LEU A 109 -44.43 -4.46 -92.23
N GLY A 110 -44.40 -5.51 -93.05
CA GLY A 110 -44.02 -6.86 -92.59
C GLY A 110 -42.59 -6.90 -92.03
N ALA A 111 -41.63 -6.30 -92.72
CA ALA A 111 -40.24 -6.21 -92.22
C ALA A 111 -40.15 -5.42 -90.90
N MET A 112 -40.84 -4.28 -90.82
CA MET A 112 -40.92 -3.46 -89.60
C MET A 112 -41.57 -4.23 -88.44
N GLN A 113 -42.59 -5.03 -88.71
CA GLN A 113 -43.26 -5.83 -87.70
C GLN A 113 -42.33 -6.89 -87.11
N VAL A 114 -41.55 -7.59 -87.95
CA VAL A 114 -40.55 -8.55 -87.47
C VAL A 114 -39.47 -7.86 -86.63
N GLU A 115 -39.00 -6.70 -87.06
CA GLU A 115 -38.02 -5.92 -86.29
C GLU A 115 -38.59 -5.44 -84.95
N LEU A 116 -39.86 -5.01 -84.92
CA LEU A 116 -40.54 -4.62 -83.69
C LEU A 116 -40.70 -5.81 -82.73
N GLU A 117 -41.05 -6.99 -83.25
CA GLU A 117 -41.16 -8.23 -82.47
C GLU A 117 -39.79 -8.65 -81.89
N ASP A 118 -38.70 -8.55 -82.65
CA ASP A 118 -37.35 -8.81 -82.13
C ASP A 118 -36.94 -7.81 -81.04
N LEU A 119 -37.19 -6.51 -81.26
CA LEU A 119 -36.89 -5.46 -80.29
C LEU A 119 -37.71 -5.60 -79.00
N THR A 120 -38.98 -5.98 -79.09
CA THR A 120 -39.84 -6.21 -77.91
C THR A 120 -39.36 -7.42 -77.11
N LEU A 121 -39.06 -8.55 -77.76
CA LEU A 121 -38.47 -9.71 -77.09
C LEU A 121 -37.14 -9.38 -76.42
N ARG A 122 -36.30 -8.57 -77.07
CA ARG A 122 -35.04 -8.12 -76.50
C ARG A 122 -35.24 -7.19 -75.30
N ALA A 123 -36.22 -6.31 -75.34
CA ALA A 123 -36.58 -5.44 -74.22
C ALA A 123 -37.05 -6.28 -73.01
N GLU A 124 -37.98 -7.20 -73.22
CA GLU A 124 -38.46 -8.13 -72.17
C GLU A 124 -37.33 -8.95 -71.56
N TYR A 125 -36.41 -9.45 -72.39
CA TYR A 125 -35.22 -10.16 -71.92
C TYR A 125 -34.34 -9.28 -71.01
N VAL A 126 -34.08 -8.04 -71.41
CA VAL A 126 -33.29 -7.09 -70.62
C VAL A 126 -34.01 -6.70 -69.32
N GLU A 127 -35.32 -6.48 -69.35
CA GLU A 127 -36.12 -6.21 -68.16
C GLU A 127 -36.05 -7.35 -67.16
N LYS A 128 -36.14 -8.60 -67.62
CA LYS A 128 -35.97 -9.79 -66.77
C LYS A 128 -34.57 -9.88 -66.17
N GLN A 129 -33.53 -9.53 -66.94
CA GLN A 129 -32.16 -9.47 -66.40
C GLN A 129 -32.00 -8.36 -65.37
N ASN A 130 -32.65 -7.21 -65.58
CA ASN A 130 -32.61 -6.10 -64.65
C ASN A 130 -33.37 -6.42 -63.35
N SER A 131 -34.53 -7.08 -63.42
CA SER A 131 -35.28 -7.49 -62.23
C SER A 131 -34.52 -8.53 -61.40
N GLU A 132 -33.84 -9.49 -62.04
CA GLU A 132 -32.99 -10.46 -61.33
C GLU A 132 -31.77 -9.78 -60.69
N LYS A 133 -31.12 -8.83 -61.37
CA LYS A 133 -30.03 -8.03 -60.79
C LYS A 133 -30.52 -7.18 -59.62
N GLN A 134 -31.70 -6.57 -59.74
CA GLN A 134 -32.30 -5.80 -58.67
C GLN A 134 -32.58 -6.66 -57.44
N ARG A 135 -33.11 -7.88 -57.63
CA ARG A 135 -33.30 -8.85 -56.56
C ARG A 135 -31.99 -9.22 -55.85
N ARG A 136 -30.92 -9.45 -56.61
CA ARG A 136 -29.58 -9.72 -56.03
C ARG A 136 -29.02 -8.52 -55.26
N LEU A 137 -29.25 -7.31 -55.73
CA LEU A 137 -28.88 -6.09 -54.99
C LEU A 137 -29.69 -5.99 -53.68
N ASP A 138 -30.98 -6.27 -53.71
CA ASP A 138 -31.84 -6.27 -52.53
C ASP A 138 -31.45 -7.37 -51.51
N GLU A 139 -30.95 -8.52 -51.98
CA GLU A 139 -30.40 -9.58 -51.13
C GLU A 139 -29.06 -9.14 -50.49
N MET A 140 -28.11 -8.65 -51.28
CA MET A 140 -26.82 -8.17 -50.77
C MET A 140 -26.98 -6.99 -49.80
N THR A 141 -27.94 -6.10 -50.04
CA THR A 141 -28.22 -5.00 -49.10
C THR A 141 -28.76 -5.55 -47.79
N LYS A 142 -29.67 -6.54 -47.78
CA LYS A 142 -30.12 -7.19 -46.54
C LYS A 142 -28.97 -7.85 -45.78
N GLU A 143 -28.09 -8.57 -46.47
CA GLU A 143 -26.90 -9.18 -45.87
C GLU A 143 -25.98 -8.12 -45.25
N LEU A 144 -25.74 -7.01 -45.95
CA LEU A 144 -24.93 -5.91 -45.45
C LEU A 144 -25.55 -5.30 -44.18
N HIS A 145 -26.86 -5.07 -44.15
CA HIS A 145 -27.55 -4.58 -42.95
C HIS A 145 -27.42 -5.58 -41.78
N ALA A 146 -27.56 -6.88 -42.04
CA ALA A 146 -27.41 -7.92 -41.01
C ALA A 146 -25.98 -7.94 -40.43
N VAL A 147 -24.95 -7.79 -41.26
CA VAL A 147 -23.56 -7.69 -40.81
C VAL A 147 -23.33 -6.40 -40.02
N GLN A 148 -23.91 -5.28 -40.44
CA GLN A 148 -23.82 -4.02 -39.70
C GLN A 148 -24.47 -4.11 -38.32
N THR A 149 -25.62 -4.78 -38.19
CA THR A 149 -26.27 -4.98 -36.89
C THR A 149 -25.43 -5.87 -35.98
N GLN A 150 -24.88 -6.97 -36.50
CA GLN A 150 -23.97 -7.84 -35.73
C GLN A 150 -22.72 -7.07 -35.27
N LEU A 151 -22.11 -6.28 -36.14
CA LEU A 151 -20.96 -5.45 -35.79
C LEU A 151 -21.31 -4.41 -34.70
N ALA A 152 -22.50 -3.82 -34.75
CA ALA A 152 -22.96 -2.88 -33.72
C ALA A 152 -23.16 -3.56 -32.36
N GLU A 153 -23.74 -4.76 -32.35
CA GLU A 153 -23.90 -5.59 -31.15
C GLU A 153 -22.53 -5.96 -30.56
N GLU A 154 -21.59 -6.45 -31.38
CA GLU A 154 -20.23 -6.76 -30.94
C GLU A 154 -19.50 -5.54 -30.37
N ARG A 155 -19.61 -4.38 -31.02
CA ARG A 155 -19.03 -3.12 -30.51
C ARG A 155 -19.62 -2.73 -29.16
N SER A 156 -20.94 -2.90 -28.98
CA SER A 156 -21.60 -2.61 -27.70
C SER A 156 -21.12 -3.56 -26.60
N ALA A 157 -21.00 -4.86 -26.90
CA ALA A 157 -20.47 -5.86 -25.99
C ALA A 157 -19.01 -5.56 -25.62
N HIS A 158 -18.18 -5.21 -26.60
CA HIS A 158 -16.79 -4.86 -26.37
C HIS A 158 -16.66 -3.61 -25.48
N THR A 159 -17.50 -2.58 -25.70
CA THR A 159 -17.55 -1.38 -24.85
C THR A 159 -17.88 -1.73 -23.40
N LEU A 160 -18.84 -2.64 -23.17
CA LEU A 160 -19.15 -3.14 -21.82
C LEU A 160 -17.95 -3.86 -21.20
N THR A 161 -17.27 -4.72 -21.95
CA THR A 161 -16.07 -5.42 -21.45
C THR A 161 -14.96 -4.43 -21.06
N ILE A 162 -14.69 -3.41 -21.88
CA ILE A 162 -13.72 -2.35 -21.58
C ILE A 162 -14.10 -1.64 -20.28
N ASN A 163 -15.37 -1.26 -20.10
CA ASN A 163 -15.83 -0.59 -18.89
C ASN A 163 -15.67 -1.48 -17.64
N THR A 164 -15.97 -2.78 -17.75
CA THR A 164 -15.75 -3.73 -16.64
C THR A 164 -14.27 -3.88 -16.29
N LEU A 165 -13.40 -3.94 -17.30
CA LEU A 165 -11.96 -4.04 -17.12
C LEU A 165 -11.37 -2.77 -16.52
N GLN A 166 -11.85 -1.59 -16.93
CA GLN A 166 -11.48 -0.30 -16.32
C GLN A 166 -11.88 -0.25 -14.84
N ARG A 167 -13.10 -0.69 -14.49
CA ARG A 167 -13.54 -0.77 -13.08
C ARG A 167 -12.67 -1.74 -12.27
N ALA A 168 -12.34 -2.90 -12.84
CA ALA A 168 -11.45 -3.86 -12.19
C ALA A 168 -10.03 -3.29 -12.00
N ARG A 169 -9.51 -2.58 -13.00
CA ARG A 169 -8.22 -1.90 -12.94
C ARG A 169 -8.21 -0.82 -11.85
N GLN A 170 -9.27 -0.01 -11.74
CA GLN A 170 -9.40 0.98 -10.67
C GLN A 170 -9.45 0.33 -9.27
N LYS A 171 -10.17 -0.78 -9.11
CA LYS A 171 -10.15 -1.54 -7.85
C LYS A 171 -8.75 -2.03 -7.52
N HIS A 172 -8.01 -2.53 -8.51
CA HIS A 172 -6.64 -2.99 -8.31
C HIS A 172 -5.68 -1.85 -7.98
N THR A 173 -5.81 -0.66 -8.60
CA THR A 173 -4.99 0.51 -8.23
C THR A 173 -5.26 0.96 -6.81
N ASN A 174 -6.54 1.07 -6.42
CA ASN A 174 -6.92 1.44 -5.05
C ASN A 174 -6.38 0.41 -4.03
N GLN A 175 -6.49 -0.90 -4.33
CA GLN A 175 -5.95 -1.94 -3.45
C GLN A 175 -4.42 -1.87 -3.36
N ARG A 176 -3.73 -1.53 -4.46
CA ARG A 176 -2.28 -1.36 -4.47
C ARG A 176 -1.84 -0.17 -3.61
N GLU A 177 -2.54 0.96 -3.71
CA GLU A 177 -2.30 2.14 -2.87
C GLU A 177 -2.53 1.83 -1.39
N LEU A 178 -3.65 1.17 -1.05
CA LEU A 178 -3.93 0.75 0.31
C LEU A 178 -2.86 -0.21 0.85
N ASN A 179 -2.44 -1.19 0.05
CA ASN A 179 -1.36 -2.10 0.42
C ASN A 179 -0.04 -1.35 0.65
N GLN A 180 0.28 -0.32 -0.15
CA GLN A 180 1.47 0.52 0.06
C GLN A 180 1.37 1.31 1.37
N GLN A 181 0.21 1.87 1.69
CA GLN A 181 -0.03 2.57 2.96
C GLN A 181 0.15 1.63 4.16
N LEU A 182 -0.48 0.45 4.12
CA LEU A 182 -0.35 -0.56 5.17
C LEU A 182 1.10 -1.04 5.35
N MET A 183 1.86 -1.16 4.26
CA MET A 183 3.28 -1.51 4.33
C MET A 183 4.09 -0.40 5.02
N HIS A 184 3.80 0.87 4.72
CA HIS A 184 4.45 2.01 5.37
C HIS A 184 4.10 2.11 6.86
N GLU A 185 2.83 1.90 7.21
CA GLU A 185 2.38 1.85 8.62
C GLU A 185 3.04 0.70 9.38
N ARG A 186 3.10 -0.49 8.78
CA ARG A 186 3.82 -1.63 9.35
C ARG A 186 5.27 -1.27 9.62
N ASP A 187 5.97 -0.66 8.66
CA ASP A 187 7.38 -0.30 8.81
C ASP A 187 7.57 0.74 9.92
N SER A 188 6.68 1.73 10.01
CA SER A 188 6.67 2.70 11.11
C SER A 188 6.45 2.04 12.49
N LEU A 189 5.52 1.09 12.58
CA LEU A 189 5.26 0.36 13.81
C LEU A 189 6.42 -0.54 14.20
N VAL A 190 7.07 -1.18 13.22
CA VAL A 190 8.28 -1.99 13.44
C VAL A 190 9.41 -1.11 14.00
N GLU A 191 9.62 0.09 13.46
CA GLU A 191 10.63 1.02 14.00
C GLU A 191 10.27 1.50 15.41
N LYS A 192 9.00 1.82 15.69
CA LYS A 192 8.54 2.16 17.04
C LYS A 192 8.75 1.01 18.03
N LEU A 193 8.49 -0.23 17.62
CA LEU A 193 8.71 -1.42 18.43
C LEU A 193 10.21 -1.62 18.72
N LYS A 194 11.08 -1.46 17.72
CA LYS A 194 12.54 -1.53 17.93
C LYS A 194 12.99 -0.46 18.93
N ALA A 195 12.51 0.77 18.78
CA ALA A 195 12.84 1.86 19.69
C ALA A 195 12.37 1.59 21.13
N SER A 196 11.16 1.04 21.31
CA SER A 196 10.65 0.68 22.63
C SER A 196 11.42 -0.50 23.25
N MET A 197 11.83 -1.50 22.45
CA MET A 197 12.69 -2.59 22.90
C MET A 197 14.05 -2.08 23.39
N VAL A 198 14.66 -1.13 22.68
CA VAL A 198 15.92 -0.50 23.11
C VAL A 198 15.73 0.31 24.40
N ALA A 199 14.62 1.07 24.50
CA ALA A 199 14.30 1.83 25.70
C ALA A 199 14.08 0.91 26.93
N LEU A 200 13.39 -0.23 26.72
CA LEU A 200 13.21 -1.25 27.75
C LEU A 200 14.55 -1.85 28.19
N ALA A 201 15.42 -2.25 27.25
CA ALA A 201 16.74 -2.77 27.59
C ALA A 201 17.60 -1.76 28.36
N ASN A 202 17.48 -0.46 28.05
CA ASN A 202 18.18 0.60 28.77
C ASN A 202 17.60 0.81 30.18
N SER A 203 16.27 0.74 30.36
CA SER A 203 15.64 0.87 31.67
C SER A 203 15.93 -0.33 32.56
N GLU A 204 15.99 -1.55 32.00
CA GLU A 204 16.43 -2.76 32.69
C GLU A 204 17.88 -2.62 33.17
N LYS A 205 18.80 -2.19 32.31
CA LYS A 205 20.20 -1.92 32.71
C LYS A 205 20.30 -0.84 33.78
N ALA A 206 19.50 0.22 33.70
CA ALA A 206 19.48 1.26 34.72
C ALA A 206 18.96 0.72 36.07
N ASN A 207 17.94 -0.15 36.03
CA ASN A 207 17.39 -0.81 37.21
C ASN A 207 18.40 -1.79 37.83
N GLU A 208 19.16 -2.53 37.02
CA GLU A 208 20.26 -3.38 37.50
C GLU A 208 21.34 -2.55 38.19
N ARG A 209 21.81 -1.45 37.57
CA ARG A 209 22.76 -0.52 38.19
C ARG A 209 22.24 0.09 39.49
N ALA A 210 20.94 0.42 39.54
CA ALA A 210 20.32 0.94 40.75
C ALA A 210 20.27 -0.13 41.87
N LYS A 211 19.97 -1.39 41.52
CA LYS A 211 20.04 -2.52 42.46
C LYS A 211 21.47 -2.73 42.97
N GLU A 212 22.46 -2.72 42.08
CA GLU A 212 23.89 -2.81 42.46
C GLU A 212 24.30 -1.66 43.38
N GLY A 213 23.95 -0.42 43.04
CA GLY A 213 24.20 0.75 43.88
C GLY A 213 23.52 0.64 45.25
N MET A 214 22.29 0.14 45.30
CA MET A 214 21.58 -0.12 46.55
C MET A 214 22.25 -1.22 47.38
N THR A 215 22.76 -2.29 46.76
CA THR A 215 23.54 -3.32 47.45
C THR A 215 24.87 -2.79 47.96
N ALA A 216 25.56 -1.95 47.19
CA ALA A 216 26.80 -1.30 47.61
C ALA A 216 26.59 -0.33 48.78
N LEU A 217 25.51 0.46 48.74
CA LEU A 217 25.12 1.32 49.86
C LEU A 217 24.79 0.52 51.12
N LYS A 218 24.08 -0.60 51.00
CA LYS A 218 23.83 -1.50 52.12
C LYS A 218 25.14 -2.05 52.69
N ALA A 219 26.05 -2.52 51.84
CA ALA A 219 27.36 -3.01 52.27
C ALA A 219 28.19 -1.92 52.98
N HIS A 220 28.21 -0.70 52.44
CA HIS A 220 28.90 0.43 53.06
C HIS A 220 28.27 0.84 54.40
N ARG A 221 26.93 0.86 54.49
CA ARG A 221 26.22 1.09 55.74
C ARG A 221 26.59 0.03 56.78
N ASP A 222 26.62 -1.23 56.37
CA ASP A 222 26.94 -2.35 57.27
C ASP A 222 28.42 -2.30 57.73
N ASP A 223 29.34 -1.85 56.87
CA ASP A 223 30.75 -1.57 57.23
C ASP A 223 30.87 -0.41 58.23
N ILE A 224 30.18 0.72 58.01
CA ILE A 224 30.14 1.84 58.98
C ILE A 224 29.57 1.36 60.31
N LEU A 225 28.48 0.58 60.30
CA LEU A 225 27.90 0.02 61.51
C LEU A 225 28.90 -0.90 62.22
N GLY A 226 29.66 -1.71 61.48
CA GLY A 226 30.75 -2.53 62.00
C GLY A 226 31.86 -1.70 62.64
N GLN A 227 32.37 -0.67 61.96
CA GLN A 227 33.37 0.25 62.51
C GLN A 227 32.87 1.00 63.74
N MET A 228 31.60 1.41 63.74
CA MET A 228 30.97 2.09 64.87
C MET A 228 30.82 1.13 66.06
N GLN A 229 30.40 -0.12 65.83
CA GLN A 229 30.36 -1.16 66.85
C GLN A 229 31.76 -1.44 67.41
N GLU A 230 32.79 -1.51 66.57
CA GLU A 230 34.17 -1.70 67.02
C GLU A 230 34.68 -0.51 67.85
N SER A 231 34.36 0.72 67.43
CA SER A 231 34.67 1.94 68.18
C SER A 231 33.97 1.97 69.54
N VAL A 232 32.67 1.63 69.58
CA VAL A 232 31.90 1.50 70.83
C VAL A 232 32.53 0.43 71.72
N LYS A 233 32.87 -0.74 71.18
CA LYS A 233 33.55 -1.80 71.93
C LYS A 233 34.89 -1.34 72.52
N LYS A 234 35.69 -0.60 71.74
CA LYS A 234 36.93 0.02 72.24
C LYS A 234 36.67 1.03 73.36
N GLN A 235 35.60 1.83 73.26
CA GLN A 235 35.19 2.75 74.32
C GLN A 235 34.71 2.01 75.58
N GLU A 236 33.95 0.93 75.43
CA GLU A 236 33.52 0.06 76.53
C GLU A 236 34.72 -0.58 77.23
N GLU A 237 35.68 -1.14 76.47
CA GLU A 237 36.93 -1.68 77.01
C GLU A 237 37.75 -0.62 77.74
N ALA A 238 37.86 0.59 77.19
CA ALA A 238 38.55 1.71 77.84
C ALA A 238 37.85 2.15 79.13
N ALA A 239 36.52 2.23 79.13
CA ALA A 239 35.73 2.56 80.32
C ALA A 239 35.85 1.47 81.40
N HIS A 240 35.82 0.20 81.00
CA HIS A 240 36.03 -0.93 81.90
C HIS A 240 37.43 -0.90 82.53
N ASN A 241 38.47 -0.65 81.73
CA ASN A 241 39.84 -0.46 82.23
C ASN A 241 39.96 0.74 83.18
N TRP A 242 39.27 1.84 82.89
CA TRP A 242 39.24 3.02 83.76
C TRP A 242 38.56 2.71 85.10
N GLN A 243 37.41 2.03 85.09
CA GLN A 243 36.73 1.57 86.31
C GLN A 243 37.60 0.62 87.13
N HIS A 244 38.32 -0.30 86.46
CA HIS A 244 39.28 -1.19 87.13
C HIS A 244 40.45 -0.42 87.75
N ALA A 245 40.98 0.58 87.05
CA ALA A 245 42.04 1.45 87.57
C ALA A 245 41.56 2.30 88.76
N GLU A 246 40.33 2.81 88.71
CA GLU A 246 39.72 3.57 89.80
C GLU A 246 39.47 2.68 91.04
N ALA A 247 38.96 1.46 90.85
CA ALA A 247 38.82 0.48 91.92
C ALA A 247 40.19 0.11 92.54
N ALA A 248 41.22 -0.08 91.73
CA ALA A 248 42.59 -0.31 92.20
C ALA A 248 43.15 0.88 92.99
N ALA A 249 42.88 2.12 92.54
CA ALA A 249 43.27 3.33 93.25
C ALA A 249 42.53 3.46 94.60
N ALA A 250 41.23 3.18 94.65
CA ALA A 250 40.45 3.19 95.89
C ALA A 250 40.93 2.11 96.88
N MET A 251 41.30 0.92 96.40
CA MET A 251 41.93 -0.12 97.21
C MET A 251 43.30 0.33 97.75
N ALA A 252 44.12 0.98 96.93
CA ALA A 252 45.42 1.51 97.36
C ALA A 252 45.26 2.62 98.42
N ASP A 253 44.30 3.52 98.26
CA ASP A 253 44.00 4.57 99.26
C ASP A 253 43.43 3.97 100.56
N SER A 254 42.60 2.93 100.48
CA SER A 254 42.13 2.18 101.65
C SER A 254 43.29 1.53 102.41
N GLN A 255 44.20 0.86 101.70
CA GLN A 255 45.39 0.25 102.29
C GLN A 255 46.31 1.30 102.93
N ARG A 256 46.50 2.45 102.27
CA ARG A 256 47.26 3.59 102.81
C ARG A 256 46.64 4.13 104.10
N ASN A 257 45.32 4.27 104.15
CA ASN A 257 44.60 4.72 105.34
C ASN A 257 44.70 3.70 106.49
N PHE A 258 44.61 2.40 106.19
CA PHE A 258 44.81 1.34 107.17
C PHE A 258 46.22 1.41 107.79
N ALA A 259 47.25 1.54 106.97
CA ALA A 259 48.64 1.70 107.43
C ALA A 259 48.85 2.95 108.31
N PHE A 260 48.18 4.07 108.00
CA PHE A 260 48.20 5.24 108.87
C PHE A 260 47.55 4.99 110.23
N SER A 261 46.46 4.20 110.29
CA SER A 261 45.80 3.86 111.54
C SER A 261 46.63 2.95 112.44
N GLU A 262 47.33 1.96 111.87
CA GLU A 262 48.25 1.09 112.62
C GLU A 262 49.41 1.89 113.23
N ARG A 263 49.99 2.81 112.46
CA ARG A 263 51.02 3.73 112.96
C ARG A 263 50.52 4.55 114.14
N ASP A 264 49.29 5.04 114.08
CA ASP A 264 48.67 5.86 115.13
C ASP A 264 48.43 5.06 116.42
N GLN A 265 48.00 3.79 116.30
CA GLN A 265 47.86 2.88 117.44
C GLN A 265 49.21 2.59 118.10
N LEU A 266 50.25 2.32 117.32
CA LEU A 266 51.61 2.11 117.83
C LEU A 266 52.13 3.35 118.57
N TYR A 267 51.85 4.55 118.04
CA TYR A 267 52.26 5.80 118.67
C TYR A 267 51.57 6.02 120.03
N ARG A 268 50.28 5.68 120.15
CA ARG A 268 49.53 5.74 121.42
C ARG A 268 50.04 4.74 122.45
N ALA A 269 50.36 3.52 122.03
CA ALA A 269 50.92 2.48 122.90
C ALA A 269 52.29 2.91 123.47
N GLN A 270 53.18 3.44 122.63
CA GLN A 270 54.47 3.97 123.09
C GLN A 270 54.31 5.12 124.09
N LYS A 271 53.37 6.03 123.85
CA LYS A 271 53.10 7.16 124.75
C LYS A 271 52.61 6.70 126.14
N ALA A 272 51.79 5.65 126.21
CA ALA A 272 51.34 5.07 127.48
C ALA A 272 52.49 4.40 128.26
N THR A 273 53.38 3.67 127.58
CA THR A 273 54.55 3.06 128.23
C THR A 273 55.51 4.10 128.82
N LEU A 274 55.65 5.26 128.17
CA LEU A 274 56.46 6.37 128.67
C LEU A 274 55.88 7.01 129.94
N SER A 275 54.54 7.14 130.05
CA SER A 275 53.92 7.70 131.25
C SER A 275 54.06 6.79 132.47
N ASP A 276 53.98 5.46 132.28
CA ASP A 276 54.12 4.51 133.39
C ASP A 276 55.55 4.52 133.97
N LEU A 277 56.57 4.61 133.12
CA LEU A 277 57.97 4.73 133.55
C LEU A 277 58.21 5.98 134.41
N LEU A 278 57.60 7.11 134.05
CA LEU A 278 57.73 8.37 134.78
C LEU A 278 57.20 8.27 136.23
N VAL A 279 56.07 7.61 136.42
CA VAL A 279 55.48 7.37 137.76
C VAL A 279 56.38 6.46 138.60
N THR A 280 57.01 5.45 137.98
CA THR A 280 57.94 4.57 138.72
C THR A 280 59.20 5.29 139.18
N THR A 281 59.70 6.27 138.43
CA THR A 281 60.88 7.05 138.82
C THR A 281 60.62 8.00 139.99
N GLU A 282 59.43 8.61 140.07
CA GLU A 282 59.08 9.47 141.21
C GLU A 282 58.94 8.68 142.52
N ARG A 283 58.41 7.45 142.45
CA ARG A 283 58.33 6.56 143.62
C ARG A 283 59.70 6.13 144.15
N LEU A 284 60.68 5.96 143.27
CA LEU A 284 62.04 5.57 143.66
C LEU A 284 62.78 6.73 144.36
N GLY A 285 62.54 7.97 143.92
CA GLY A 285 63.10 9.17 144.56
C GLY A 285 62.58 9.41 145.99
N ALA A 286 61.34 9.04 146.28
CA ALA A 286 60.79 9.13 147.64
C ALA A 286 61.45 8.13 148.61
N ALA A 287 61.73 6.90 148.15
CA ALA A 287 62.37 5.87 148.96
C ALA A 287 63.84 6.20 149.30
N GLU A 288 64.55 6.90 148.42
CA GLU A 288 65.94 7.34 148.68
C GLU A 288 66.04 8.43 149.76
N GLN A 289 65.03 9.30 149.87
CA GLN A 289 65.00 10.34 150.90
C GLN A 289 64.77 9.77 152.31
N GLU A 290 63.92 8.74 152.46
CA GLU A 290 63.71 8.04 153.73
C GLU A 290 64.94 7.26 154.20
N LEU A 291 65.77 6.78 153.26
CA LEU A 291 67.02 6.10 153.59
C LEU A 291 68.09 7.08 154.10
N MET A 292 68.05 8.33 153.64
CA MET A 292 68.96 9.38 154.12
C MET A 292 68.65 9.84 155.55
N THR A 293 67.38 9.93 155.95
CA THR A 293 67.00 10.31 157.33
C THR A 293 67.38 9.23 158.35
N LEU A 294 67.21 7.95 158.00
CA LEU A 294 67.64 6.84 158.87
C LEU A 294 69.16 6.79 159.10
N LYS A 295 69.95 7.25 158.13
CA LYS A 295 71.42 7.31 158.26
C LYS A 295 71.89 8.44 159.19
N THR A 296 71.18 9.57 159.24
CA THR A 296 71.53 10.67 160.14
C THR A 296 71.25 10.32 161.60
N ASP A 297 70.13 9.66 161.87
CA ASP A 297 69.72 9.30 163.24
C ASP A 297 70.64 8.23 163.85
N LEU A 298 71.16 7.31 163.03
CA LEU A 298 72.14 6.31 163.47
C LEU A 298 73.49 6.93 163.84
N ALA A 299 73.89 8.01 163.17
CA ALA A 299 75.15 8.69 163.43
C ALA A 299 75.15 9.44 164.78
N GLU A 300 74.02 10.04 165.17
CA GLU A 300 73.87 10.72 166.46
C GLU A 300 73.94 9.74 167.65
N HIS A 301 73.28 8.59 167.53
CA HIS A 301 73.23 7.59 168.61
C HIS A 301 74.61 6.96 168.92
N ILE A 302 75.49 6.83 167.91
CA ILE A 302 76.86 6.32 168.09
C ILE A 302 77.75 7.36 168.80
N PHE A 303 77.49 8.65 168.59
CA PHE A 303 78.28 9.74 169.17
C PHE A 303 78.03 9.90 170.67
N GLU A 304 76.78 9.77 171.12
CA GLU A 304 76.41 9.87 172.54
C GLU A 304 76.95 8.69 173.37
N MET A 305 76.87 7.47 172.82
CA MET A 305 77.42 6.25 173.45
C MET A 305 78.93 6.35 173.74
N LYS A 306 79.70 6.97 172.83
CA LYS A 306 81.15 7.18 173.02
C LYS A 306 81.48 8.25 174.06
N ARG A 307 80.59 9.22 174.31
CA ARG A 307 80.78 10.30 175.29
C ARG A 307 80.60 9.81 176.73
N GLY A 308 79.67 8.88 176.97
CA GLY A 308 79.44 8.28 178.29
C GLY A 308 80.62 7.42 178.79
N GLN A 309 81.25 6.63 177.92
CA GLN A 309 82.37 5.75 178.28
C GLN A 309 83.66 6.52 178.64
N ARG A 310 83.86 7.75 178.15
CA ARG A 310 85.03 8.58 178.49
C ARG A 310 84.93 9.19 179.89
N SER A 311 83.73 9.51 180.36
CA SER A 311 83.51 10.07 181.71
C SER A 311 83.82 9.04 182.81
N GLN A 312 83.37 7.79 182.65
CA GLN A 312 83.59 6.72 183.63
C GLN A 312 85.06 6.33 183.80
N LYS A 313 85.91 6.48 182.77
CA LYS A 313 87.35 6.18 182.86
C LYS A 313 88.18 7.23 183.63
N HIS A 314 87.70 8.47 183.76
CA HIS A 314 88.44 9.52 184.50
C HIS A 314 88.19 9.45 186.01
N ALA A 315 87.04 8.94 186.47
CA ALA A 315 86.75 8.75 187.90
C ALA A 315 87.63 7.65 188.55
N ALA A 316 88.10 6.67 187.78
CA ALA A 316 88.82 5.50 188.30
C ALA A 316 90.34 5.72 188.55
N ARG A 317 90.95 6.81 188.02
CA ARG A 317 92.41 7.04 188.13
C ARG A 317 92.86 7.96 189.29
N ALA A 318 91.95 8.70 189.93
CA ALA A 318 92.31 9.60 191.03
C ALA A 318 92.32 8.93 192.43
N ILE A 319 91.80 7.70 192.54
CA ILE A 319 91.72 6.94 193.81
C ILE A 319 92.98 6.07 194.06
N ALA A 320 93.89 5.93 193.08
CA ALA A 320 94.96 4.94 193.11
C ALA A 320 96.39 5.45 193.45
N SER A 321 96.59 6.65 194.01
CA SER A 321 97.96 7.10 194.41
C SER A 321 98.05 7.87 195.73
N ARG A 322 97.18 7.57 196.70
CA ARG A 322 97.23 8.18 198.05
C ARG A 322 97.59 7.24 199.20
N SER A 323 97.98 5.98 198.97
CA SER A 323 98.43 5.12 200.08
C SER A 323 99.19 3.87 199.64
N HIS A 324 100.47 4.05 199.36
CA HIS A 324 101.52 3.03 199.60
C HIS A 324 102.83 3.81 199.72
N PHE A 325 103.62 3.82 200.79
CA PHE A 325 103.59 3.37 202.17
C PHE A 325 104.94 3.89 202.67
N ALA A 326 104.98 4.62 203.78
CA ALA A 326 106.26 4.91 204.42
C ALA A 326 106.86 3.60 204.92
N LEU A 327 108.07 3.26 204.46
CA LEU A 327 109.23 2.79 205.24
C LEU A 327 110.16 1.91 204.38
N GLU A 328 111.31 2.45 204.00
CA GLU A 328 112.61 2.00 204.54
C GLU A 328 113.70 3.09 204.31
N GLN A 329 114.57 3.24 205.31
CA GLN A 329 115.44 4.41 205.56
C GLN A 329 116.84 4.34 204.89
N GLN A 330 117.46 5.52 204.74
CA GLN A 330 118.86 5.87 204.40
C GLN A 330 119.37 5.67 202.94
N MET A 331 119.23 6.72 202.13
CA MET A 331 120.27 7.58 201.53
C MET A 331 119.63 8.93 201.16
#